data_AF-A0A7S0PZP4-F1
#
_entry.id   AF-A0A7S0PZP4-F1
#
_cell.length_a   1.000
_cell.length_b   1.000
_cell.length_c   1.000
_cell.angle_alpha   90.00
_cell.angle_beta   90.00
_cell.angle_gamma   90.00
#
_symmetry.space_group_name_H-M   'P 1'
#
loop_
_entity.id
_entity.type
_entity.pdbx_description
1 polymer ?
#
loop_
_entity_poly.entity_id
_entity_poly.type
_entity_poly.pdbx_seq_one_letter_code
_entity_poly.pdbx_strand_id
1 'polypeptide(L)'
;AVASLDPYADFDVVYPELGMSWNSAHKGNIGAFRILRERHPHVHLSFSLGGWTKSRYFSGCAADDAKRAKLVRSAVAFTRAHDFDGIDVDWEYPVCCGESDPPNQVRDDDWENYVLLLRELRAALDAASPSKHMELTIAMGMNPGVSGAAPRTELGAILDAVNLMTYDYNGAWLPFTAHNAPLYSDPAGVAAGGHP
;
A
#
# COMPACT_ATOMS: atom_id res chain seq x y z
N ALA A 1 7.40 -12.45 -2.62
CA ALA A 1 7.71 -12.35 -1.17
C ALA A 1 8.07 -10.91 -0.91
N VAL A 2 7.66 -10.36 0.23
CA VAL A 2 7.97 -8.96 0.60
C VAL A 2 9.48 -8.81 0.80
N ALA A 3 10.05 -7.74 0.25
CA ALA A 3 11.44 -7.37 0.38
C ALA A 3 11.60 -5.86 0.17
N SER A 4 12.66 -5.29 0.75
CA SER A 4 13.06 -3.90 0.49
C SER A 4 13.52 -3.73 -0.96
N LEU A 5 13.20 -2.58 -1.55
CA LEU A 5 13.67 -2.17 -2.89
C LEU A 5 15.08 -1.56 -2.84
N ASP A 6 15.45 -0.96 -1.71
CA ASP A 6 16.77 -0.38 -1.46
C ASP A 6 17.23 -0.76 -0.04
N PRO A 7 17.87 -1.93 0.13
CA PRO A 7 18.32 -2.38 1.43
C PRO A 7 19.33 -1.43 2.08
N TYR A 8 20.10 -0.70 1.29
CA TYR A 8 21.07 0.24 1.83
C TYR A 8 20.35 1.40 2.53
N ALA A 9 19.38 2.01 1.85
CA ALA A 9 18.56 3.06 2.45
C ALA A 9 17.74 2.56 3.64
N ASP A 10 17.15 1.37 3.53
CA ASP A 10 16.24 0.87 4.56
C ASP A 10 16.95 0.34 5.81
N PHE A 11 18.15 -0.24 5.66
CA PHE A 11 18.82 -0.98 6.74
C PHE A 11 20.26 -0.57 7.05
N ASP A 12 20.99 0.07 6.14
CA ASP A 12 22.45 0.21 6.28
C ASP A 12 22.93 1.65 6.45
N VAL A 13 22.27 2.63 5.82
CA VAL A 13 22.71 4.03 5.88
C VAL A 13 22.73 4.52 7.33
N VAL A 14 23.83 5.17 7.71
CA VAL A 14 24.02 5.70 9.07
C VAL A 14 23.57 7.16 9.07
N TYR A 15 22.73 7.52 10.03
CA TYR A 15 22.33 8.91 10.32
C TYR A 15 22.98 9.39 11.63
N PRO A 16 24.20 9.97 11.60
CA PRO A 16 24.89 10.43 12.81
C PRO A 16 24.10 11.46 13.62
N GLU A 17 23.28 12.27 12.95
CA GLU A 17 22.37 13.25 13.56
C GLU A 17 21.29 12.61 14.44
N LEU A 18 21.00 11.33 14.23
CA LEU A 18 20.11 10.52 15.08
C LEU A 18 20.89 9.72 16.13
N GLY A 19 22.21 9.90 16.22
CA GLY A 19 23.09 9.14 17.12
C GLY A 19 23.44 7.74 16.60
N MET A 20 23.18 7.45 15.32
CA MET A 20 23.58 6.18 14.72
C MET A 20 25.07 6.13 14.44
N SER A 21 25.62 4.92 14.48
CA SER A 21 26.99 4.61 14.07
C SER A 21 27.01 3.33 13.22
N TRP A 22 28.15 3.01 12.63
CA TRP A 22 28.36 1.74 11.93
C TRP A 22 28.02 0.50 12.77
N ASN A 23 28.23 0.59 14.08
CA ASN A 23 27.99 -0.48 15.04
C ASN A 23 26.56 -0.48 15.60
N SER A 24 25.70 0.47 15.20
CA SER A 24 24.30 0.47 15.63
C SER A 24 23.59 -0.79 15.13
N ALA A 25 22.86 -1.44 16.04
CA ALA A 25 22.08 -2.65 15.76
C ALA A 25 20.94 -2.39 14.75
N HIS A 26 20.40 -1.18 14.75
CA HIS A 26 19.44 -0.70 13.77
C HIS A 26 19.98 0.56 13.11
N LYS A 27 19.98 0.55 11.77
CA LYS A 27 20.40 1.65 10.90
C LYS A 27 19.34 1.81 9.80
N GLY A 28 19.61 2.69 8.84
CA GLY A 28 18.71 2.99 7.73
C GLY A 28 17.43 3.67 8.17
N ASN A 29 16.53 3.86 7.21
CA ASN A 29 15.22 4.46 7.42
C ASN A 29 14.43 3.72 8.51
N ILE A 30 14.49 2.38 8.52
CA ILE A 30 13.76 1.58 9.51
C ILE A 30 14.35 1.77 10.92
N GLY A 31 15.67 1.85 11.05
CA GLY A 31 16.31 2.23 12.31
C GLY A 31 15.91 3.64 12.75
N ALA A 32 15.81 4.58 11.81
CA ALA A 32 15.44 5.96 12.10
C ALA A 32 13.99 6.06 12.61
N PHE A 33 13.07 5.31 12.01
CA PHE A 33 11.68 5.23 12.48
C PHE A 33 11.56 4.61 13.88
N ARG A 34 12.41 3.65 14.23
CA ARG A 34 12.46 3.12 15.61
C ARG A 34 12.86 4.20 16.62
N ILE A 35 13.90 4.98 16.31
CA ILE A 35 14.33 6.11 17.15
C ILE A 35 13.22 7.17 17.24
N LEU A 36 12.51 7.44 16.14
CA LEU A 36 11.36 8.35 16.15
C LEU A 36 10.28 7.87 17.12
N ARG A 37 9.93 6.59 17.07
CA ARG A 37 8.92 6.00 17.95
C ARG A 37 9.34 5.96 19.42
N GLU A 38 10.63 5.77 19.73
CA GLU A 38 11.14 5.91 21.11
C GLU A 38 10.87 7.32 21.67
N ARG A 39 10.95 8.36 20.83
CA ARG A 39 10.65 9.75 21.20
C ARG A 39 9.16 10.07 21.19
N HIS A 40 8.39 9.38 20.33
CA HIS A 40 6.96 9.57 20.14
C HIS A 40 6.22 8.23 20.17
N PRO A 41 5.94 7.67 21.35
CA PRO A 41 5.39 6.31 21.48
C PRO A 41 3.98 6.10 20.89
N HIS A 42 3.30 7.17 20.48
CA HIS A 42 2.00 7.15 19.82
C HIS A 42 2.08 7.04 18.29
N VAL A 43 3.29 7.11 17.71
CA VAL A 43 3.49 6.94 16.28
C VAL A 43 3.32 5.48 15.90
N HIS A 44 2.40 5.21 15.00
CA HIS A 44 2.20 3.90 14.37
C HIS A 44 3.00 3.86 13.06
N LEU A 45 3.71 2.77 12.83
CA LEU A 45 4.51 2.56 11.64
C LEU A 45 3.96 1.38 10.85
N SER A 46 3.45 1.61 9.65
CA SER A 46 3.17 0.56 8.67
C SER A 46 4.16 0.64 7.53
N PHE A 47 4.36 -0.48 6.81
CA PHE A 47 4.97 -0.43 5.49
C PHE A 47 3.88 -0.57 4.44
N SER A 48 4.04 0.13 3.32
CA SER A 48 3.16 -0.01 2.17
C SER A 48 3.73 -1.06 1.20
N LEU A 49 2.89 -2.02 0.85
CA LEU A 49 3.18 -3.06 -0.12
C LEU A 49 2.56 -2.65 -1.46
N GLY A 50 3.40 -2.36 -2.45
CA GLY A 50 2.93 -2.03 -3.79
C GLY A 50 3.26 -0.60 -4.20
N GLY A 51 2.22 0.15 -4.55
CA GLY A 51 2.26 1.42 -5.25
C GLY A 51 2.30 1.23 -6.77
N TRP A 52 2.23 2.37 -7.47
CA TRP A 52 2.17 2.45 -8.93
C TRP A 52 3.09 1.47 -9.66
N THR A 53 4.40 1.48 -9.37
CA THR A 53 5.40 0.68 -10.11
C THR A 53 5.63 -0.73 -9.57
N LYS A 54 4.94 -1.14 -8.51
CA LYS A 54 5.12 -2.46 -7.86
C LYS A 54 3.82 -3.24 -7.71
N SER A 55 2.78 -2.81 -8.41
CA SER A 55 1.47 -3.47 -8.39
C SER A 55 1.27 -4.57 -9.44
N ARG A 56 2.19 -4.68 -10.41
CA ARG A 56 2.07 -5.56 -11.59
C ARG A 56 1.61 -6.99 -11.32
N TYR A 57 2.06 -7.58 -10.21
CA TYR A 57 1.83 -8.99 -9.91
C TYR A 57 0.74 -9.24 -8.87
N PHE A 58 0.03 -8.21 -8.38
CA PHE A 58 -1.03 -8.44 -7.40
C PHE A 58 -2.15 -9.31 -7.94
N SER A 59 -2.68 -9.02 -9.14
CA SER A 59 -3.78 -9.78 -9.76
C SER A 59 -3.48 -11.28 -9.81
N GLY A 60 -2.36 -11.68 -10.43
CA GLY A 60 -1.97 -13.09 -10.52
C GLY A 60 -1.51 -13.72 -9.20
N CYS A 61 -1.15 -12.91 -8.19
CA CYS A 61 -0.80 -13.39 -6.85
C CYS A 61 -2.06 -13.63 -6.00
N ALA A 62 -3.03 -12.72 -6.04
CA ALA A 62 -4.28 -12.81 -5.29
C ALA A 62 -5.19 -13.93 -5.84
N ALA A 63 -5.19 -14.15 -7.15
CA ALA A 63 -5.98 -15.22 -7.78
C ALA A 63 -5.45 -16.66 -7.52
N ASP A 64 -4.27 -16.80 -6.92
CA ASP A 64 -3.60 -18.09 -6.73
C ASP A 64 -3.35 -18.36 -5.24
N ASP A 65 -4.01 -19.37 -4.68
CA ASP A 65 -3.97 -19.68 -3.24
C ASP A 65 -2.54 -19.86 -2.71
N ALA A 66 -1.66 -20.53 -3.46
CA ALA A 66 -0.31 -20.79 -3.01
C ALA A 66 0.55 -19.52 -3.02
N LYS A 67 0.39 -18.67 -4.05
CA LYS A 67 1.09 -17.39 -4.13
C LYS A 67 0.57 -16.40 -3.08
N ARG A 68 -0.75 -16.31 -2.91
CA ARG A 68 -1.41 -15.47 -1.91
C ARG A 68 -0.95 -15.84 -0.50
N ALA A 69 -0.99 -17.12 -0.14
CA ALA A 69 -0.49 -17.60 1.15
C ALA A 69 1.01 -17.33 1.35
N LYS A 70 1.83 -17.41 0.27
CA LYS A 70 3.26 -17.07 0.34
C LYS A 70 3.45 -15.56 0.57
N LEU A 71 2.67 -14.72 -0.09
CA LEU A 71 2.71 -13.27 0.11
C LEU A 71 2.35 -12.92 1.56
N VAL A 72 1.21 -13.41 2.04
CA VAL A 72 0.72 -13.23 3.42
C VAL A 72 1.78 -13.59 4.45
N ARG A 73 2.36 -14.80 4.35
CA ARG A 73 3.42 -15.24 5.28
C ARG A 73 4.63 -14.29 5.25
N SER A 74 5.06 -13.86 4.06
CA SER A 74 6.22 -12.96 3.95
C SER A 74 5.92 -11.56 4.46
N ALA A 75 4.71 -11.04 4.26
CA ALA A 75 4.31 -9.72 4.71
C ALA A 75 4.26 -9.66 6.25
N VAL A 76 3.60 -10.64 6.88
CA VAL A 76 3.56 -10.73 8.35
C VAL A 76 4.95 -10.95 8.94
N ALA A 77 5.80 -11.77 8.31
CA ALA A 77 7.18 -11.95 8.76
C ALA A 77 7.99 -10.64 8.68
N PHE A 78 7.85 -9.87 7.60
CA PHE A 78 8.50 -8.56 7.44
C PHE A 78 8.01 -7.57 8.51
N THR A 79 6.69 -7.53 8.73
CA THR A 79 6.05 -6.68 9.76
C THR A 79 6.70 -6.92 11.14
N ARG A 80 6.85 -8.19 11.53
CA ARG A 80 7.43 -8.58 12.83
C ARG A 80 8.93 -8.35 12.91
N ALA A 81 9.67 -8.67 11.85
CA ALA A 81 11.12 -8.51 11.82
C ALA A 81 11.53 -7.04 12.03
N HIS A 82 10.72 -6.11 11.52
CA HIS A 82 11.01 -4.69 11.54
C HIS A 82 10.20 -3.91 12.57
N ASP A 83 9.35 -4.59 13.35
CA ASP A 83 8.55 -4.02 14.44
C ASP A 83 7.59 -2.93 13.92
N PHE A 84 6.93 -3.20 12.80
CA PHE A 84 5.85 -2.40 12.27
C PHE A 84 4.53 -2.72 13.02
N ASP A 85 3.64 -1.74 13.07
CA ASP A 85 2.31 -1.79 13.69
C ASP A 85 1.23 -2.25 12.70
N GLY A 86 1.53 -2.33 11.41
CA GLY A 86 0.56 -2.75 10.42
C GLY A 86 1.11 -2.91 9.01
N ILE A 87 0.21 -3.23 8.09
CA ILE A 87 0.46 -3.39 6.65
C ILE A 87 -0.52 -2.49 5.91
N ASP A 88 0.00 -1.68 5.00
CA ASP A 88 -0.79 -1.01 3.99
C ASP A 88 -0.64 -1.75 2.66
N VAL A 89 -1.74 -2.10 1.99
CA VAL A 89 -1.69 -2.71 0.66
C VAL A 89 -2.11 -1.68 -0.38
N ASP A 90 -1.15 -1.25 -1.18
CA ASP A 90 -1.31 -0.27 -2.24
C ASP A 90 -1.29 -0.98 -3.60
N TRP A 91 -2.39 -1.67 -3.91
CA TRP A 91 -2.57 -2.27 -5.23
C TRP A 91 -3.18 -1.26 -6.18
N GLU A 92 -2.36 -0.76 -7.11
CA GLU A 92 -2.74 0.16 -8.16
C GLU A 92 -2.81 -0.52 -9.54
N TYR A 93 -3.96 -0.98 -10.04
CA TYR A 93 -5.26 -1.09 -9.38
C TYR A 93 -5.90 -2.47 -9.64
N PRO A 94 -6.81 -2.95 -8.78
CA PRO A 94 -7.63 -4.11 -9.11
C PRO A 94 -8.57 -3.78 -10.29
N VAL A 95 -8.84 -4.79 -11.14
CA VAL A 95 -9.79 -4.78 -12.27
C VAL A 95 -9.33 -4.02 -13.50
N CYS A 96 -8.54 -2.96 -13.37
CA CYS A 96 -8.05 -2.23 -14.54
C CYS A 96 -6.71 -1.53 -14.33
N CYS A 97 -6.25 -0.94 -15.45
CA CYS A 97 -5.44 0.27 -15.45
C CYS A 97 -4.12 0.12 -14.64
N GLY A 98 -3.52 1.24 -14.23
CA GLY A 98 -2.22 1.27 -13.55
C GLY A 98 -1.03 1.37 -14.50
N GLU A 99 0.15 0.97 -14.01
CA GLU A 99 1.41 1.05 -14.79
C GLU A 99 1.27 0.32 -16.13
N SER A 100 1.80 0.95 -17.17
CA SER A 100 1.72 0.50 -18.55
C SER A 100 3.06 -0.03 -19.08
N ASP A 101 4.18 0.32 -18.42
CA ASP A 101 5.51 -0.14 -18.82
C ASP A 101 6.38 -0.64 -17.64
N PRO A 102 6.47 -1.97 -17.42
CA PRO A 102 5.66 -3.00 -18.06
C PRO A 102 4.24 -3.04 -17.48
N PRO A 103 3.23 -3.49 -18.26
CA PRO A 103 1.84 -3.37 -17.85
C PRO A 103 1.51 -4.26 -16.65
N ASN A 104 0.60 -3.76 -15.82
CA ASN A 104 -0.01 -4.54 -14.75
C ASN A 104 -0.80 -5.74 -15.26
N GLN A 105 -0.83 -6.80 -14.47
CA GLN A 105 -1.82 -7.87 -14.64
C GLN A 105 -3.15 -7.40 -14.07
N VAL A 106 -4.23 -7.66 -14.79
CA VAL A 106 -5.59 -7.27 -14.40
C VAL A 106 -6.57 -8.40 -14.74
N ARG A 107 -7.62 -8.55 -13.92
CA ARG A 107 -8.70 -9.52 -14.10
C ARG A 107 -10.02 -8.96 -13.59
N ASP A 108 -11.12 -9.41 -14.18
CA ASP A 108 -12.46 -9.00 -13.77
C ASP A 108 -12.77 -9.43 -12.31
N ASP A 109 -12.16 -10.52 -11.84
CA ASP A 109 -12.31 -11.09 -10.49
C ASP A 109 -11.29 -10.56 -9.46
N ASP A 110 -10.59 -9.46 -9.78
CA ASP A 110 -9.53 -8.93 -8.93
C ASP A 110 -10.06 -8.48 -7.55
N TRP A 111 -11.27 -7.93 -7.45
CA TRP A 111 -11.83 -7.51 -6.16
C TRP A 111 -12.17 -8.70 -5.25
N GLU A 112 -12.72 -9.78 -5.80
CA GLU A 112 -12.97 -11.02 -5.06
C GLU A 112 -11.66 -11.61 -4.54
N ASN A 113 -10.65 -11.67 -5.42
CA ASN A 113 -9.32 -12.16 -5.07
C ASN A 113 -8.61 -11.25 -4.07
N TYR A 114 -8.79 -9.93 -4.17
CA TYR A 114 -8.23 -8.97 -3.22
C TYR A 114 -8.86 -9.15 -1.83
N VAL A 115 -10.17 -9.34 -1.74
CA VAL A 115 -10.84 -9.65 -0.47
C VAL A 115 -10.29 -10.93 0.15
N LEU A 116 -10.02 -11.98 -0.63
CA LEU A 116 -9.37 -13.19 -0.12
C LEU A 116 -7.98 -12.89 0.47
N LEU A 117 -7.17 -12.08 -0.23
CA LEU A 117 -5.84 -11.67 0.24
C LEU A 117 -5.93 -10.89 1.55
N LEU A 118 -6.85 -9.92 1.63
CA LEU A 118 -7.03 -9.09 2.82
C LEU A 118 -7.55 -9.91 4.01
N ARG A 119 -8.45 -10.87 3.79
CA ARG A 119 -8.90 -11.79 4.85
C ARG A 119 -7.75 -12.65 5.38
N GLU A 120 -6.91 -13.18 4.49
CA GLU A 120 -5.73 -13.96 4.89
C GLU A 120 -4.71 -13.12 5.64
N LEU A 121 -4.45 -11.88 5.21
CA LEU A 121 -3.58 -10.94 5.91
C LEU A 121 -4.11 -10.63 7.31
N ARG A 122 -5.40 -10.28 7.43
CA ARG A 122 -6.05 -9.99 8.72
C ARG A 122 -5.90 -11.18 9.69
N ALA A 123 -6.29 -12.38 9.24
CA ALA A 123 -6.19 -13.59 10.06
C ALA A 123 -4.74 -13.91 10.47
N ALA A 124 -3.78 -13.72 9.56
CA ALA A 124 -2.37 -13.97 9.83
C ALA A 124 -1.76 -12.93 10.79
N LEU A 125 -2.14 -11.65 10.68
CA LEU A 125 -1.76 -10.60 11.62
C LEU A 125 -2.29 -10.90 13.03
N ASP A 126 -3.58 -11.24 13.14
CA ASP A 126 -4.23 -11.55 14.42
C ASP A 126 -3.58 -12.76 15.10
N ALA A 127 -3.29 -13.81 14.33
CA ALA A 127 -2.61 -15.00 14.85
C ALA A 127 -1.16 -14.71 15.28
N ALA A 128 -0.47 -13.81 14.57
CA ALA A 128 0.91 -13.47 14.84
C ALA A 128 1.09 -12.47 16.00
N SER A 129 0.02 -11.74 16.34
CA SER A 129 -0.01 -10.71 17.38
C SER A 129 -1.32 -10.75 18.19
N PRO A 130 -1.59 -11.85 18.92
CA PRO A 130 -2.88 -12.06 19.59
C PRO A 130 -3.18 -11.06 20.71
N SER A 131 -2.16 -10.37 21.23
CA SER A 131 -2.28 -9.39 22.32
C SER A 131 -2.19 -7.94 21.85
N LYS A 132 -1.94 -7.69 20.56
CA LYS A 132 -1.80 -6.34 20.00
C LYS A 132 -2.42 -6.33 18.62
N HIS A 133 -3.47 -5.53 18.45
CA HIS A 133 -4.07 -5.30 17.15
C HIS A 133 -3.04 -4.66 16.21
N MET A 134 -2.82 -5.28 15.05
CA MET A 134 -1.99 -4.72 13.99
C MET A 134 -2.88 -4.17 12.90
N GLU A 135 -2.60 -2.98 12.40
CA GLU A 135 -3.45 -2.34 11.40
C GLU A 135 -3.32 -3.01 10.03
N LEU A 136 -4.44 -3.12 9.32
CA LEU A 136 -4.50 -3.50 7.92
C LEU A 136 -5.26 -2.41 7.16
N THR A 137 -4.56 -1.72 6.26
CA THR A 137 -5.11 -0.64 5.44
C THR A 137 -4.90 -0.91 3.96
N ILE A 138 -5.61 -0.16 3.12
CA ILE A 138 -5.33 -0.09 1.68
C ILE A 138 -5.28 1.36 1.24
N ALA A 139 -4.54 1.62 0.17
CA ALA A 139 -4.75 2.78 -0.67
C ALA A 139 -5.67 2.39 -1.83
N MET A 140 -6.74 3.17 -2.07
CA MET A 140 -7.74 2.87 -3.09
C MET A 140 -7.83 3.99 -4.13
N GLY A 141 -7.64 3.61 -5.39
CA GLY A 141 -7.83 4.50 -6.53
C GLY A 141 -9.29 4.92 -6.67
N MET A 142 -9.51 6.22 -6.89
CA MET A 142 -10.86 6.81 -6.94
C MET A 142 -11.49 6.82 -8.34
N ASN A 143 -10.84 6.20 -9.33
CA ASN A 143 -11.45 5.91 -10.61
C ASN A 143 -12.77 5.12 -10.39
N PRO A 144 -13.90 5.51 -11.01
CA PRO A 144 -15.17 4.79 -10.86
C PRO A 144 -15.11 3.31 -11.24
N GLY A 145 -14.25 2.91 -12.19
CA GLY A 145 -14.03 1.52 -12.55
C GLY A 145 -13.37 0.69 -11.44
N VAL A 146 -12.62 1.34 -10.53
CA VAL A 146 -11.97 0.71 -9.39
C VAL A 146 -12.87 0.81 -8.15
N SER A 147 -13.11 2.03 -7.67
CA SER A 147 -13.85 2.28 -6.42
C SER A 147 -15.36 2.02 -6.53
N GLY A 148 -15.94 2.06 -7.73
CA GLY A 148 -17.34 1.71 -7.97
C GLY A 148 -17.60 0.21 -7.89
N ALA A 149 -16.60 -0.62 -8.23
CA ALA A 149 -16.66 -2.08 -8.14
C ALA A 149 -16.21 -2.62 -6.77
N ALA A 150 -15.68 -1.77 -5.89
CA ALA A 150 -15.14 -2.18 -4.60
C ALA A 150 -16.23 -2.84 -3.69
N PRO A 151 -15.96 -4.02 -3.10
CA PRO A 151 -16.87 -4.70 -2.18
C PRO A 151 -16.84 -4.05 -0.79
N ARG A 152 -17.50 -2.89 -0.67
CA ARG A 152 -17.40 -1.98 0.49
C ARG A 152 -17.74 -2.63 1.83
N THR A 153 -18.73 -3.52 1.87
CA THR A 153 -19.14 -4.21 3.10
C THR A 153 -18.04 -5.12 3.61
N GLU A 154 -17.43 -5.90 2.71
CA GLU A 154 -16.35 -6.81 3.00
C GLU A 154 -15.10 -6.04 3.42
N LEU A 155 -14.74 -4.98 2.67
CA LEU A 155 -13.60 -4.13 3.01
C LEU A 155 -13.77 -3.50 4.40
N GLY A 156 -14.95 -2.93 4.70
CA GLY A 156 -15.24 -2.34 6.02
C GLY A 156 -15.27 -3.35 7.17
N ALA A 157 -15.43 -4.64 6.89
CA ALA A 157 -15.36 -5.70 7.89
C ALA A 157 -13.94 -6.22 8.14
N ILE A 158 -12.98 -5.90 7.26
CA ILE A 158 -11.61 -6.43 7.29
C ILE A 158 -10.59 -5.34 7.67
N LEU A 159 -10.75 -4.15 7.11
CA LEU A 159 -9.76 -3.08 7.15
C LEU A 159 -9.99 -2.12 8.31
N ASP A 160 -8.89 -1.59 8.82
CA ASP A 160 -8.90 -0.53 9.84
C ASP A 160 -9.15 0.85 9.22
N ALA A 161 -8.61 1.06 8.02
CA ALA A 161 -8.81 2.28 7.25
C ALA A 161 -8.63 2.03 5.75
N VAL A 162 -9.21 2.94 4.97
CA VAL A 162 -9.04 3.02 3.52
C VAL A 162 -8.54 4.42 3.19
N ASN A 163 -7.31 4.51 2.66
CA ASN A 163 -6.72 5.74 2.19
C ASN A 163 -7.24 6.01 0.76
N LEU A 164 -8.15 6.97 0.62
CA LEU A 164 -8.71 7.34 -0.69
C LEU A 164 -7.68 8.18 -1.45
N MET A 165 -7.22 7.70 -2.60
CA MET A 165 -6.25 8.41 -3.44
C MET A 165 -6.97 9.49 -4.26
N THR A 166 -7.34 10.58 -3.59
CA THR A 166 -8.08 11.72 -4.16
C THR A 166 -7.14 12.76 -4.77
N TYR A 167 -6.21 12.29 -5.60
CA TYR A 167 -5.23 13.07 -6.35
C TYR A 167 -4.95 12.35 -7.67
N ASP A 168 -4.10 12.95 -8.52
CA ASP A 168 -3.79 12.41 -9.85
C ASP A 168 -5.02 12.23 -10.76
N TYR A 169 -6.05 13.05 -10.55
CA TYR A 169 -7.16 13.15 -11.49
C TYR A 169 -6.70 13.73 -12.83
N ASN A 170 -5.82 14.72 -12.80
CA ASN A 170 -5.27 15.36 -13.99
C ASN A 170 -3.77 15.61 -13.83
N GLY A 171 -3.02 15.55 -14.93
CA GLY A 171 -1.57 15.70 -14.89
C GLY A 171 -0.96 15.88 -16.28
N ALA A 172 0.37 15.82 -16.35
CA ALA A 172 1.14 16.08 -17.56
C ALA A 172 0.91 15.08 -18.70
N TRP A 173 0.18 13.98 -18.44
CA TRP A 173 -0.29 13.04 -19.45
C TRP A 173 -1.47 13.58 -20.29
N LEU A 174 -2.07 14.71 -19.90
CA LEU A 174 -3.10 15.41 -20.66
C LEU A 174 -2.51 16.56 -21.47
N PRO A 175 -3.11 16.94 -22.62
CA PRO A 175 -2.62 18.04 -23.45
C PRO A 175 -3.05 19.44 -22.95
N PHE A 176 -3.64 19.53 -21.75
CA PHE A 176 -4.13 20.77 -21.14
C PHE A 176 -3.89 20.77 -19.63
N THR A 177 -4.03 21.94 -19.00
CA THR A 177 -3.94 22.10 -17.55
C THR A 177 -5.32 21.95 -16.90
N ALA A 178 -5.40 21.16 -15.83
CA ALA A 178 -6.58 21.02 -14.99
C ALA A 178 -6.15 20.73 -13.53
N HIS A 179 -7.10 20.73 -12.60
CA HIS A 179 -6.81 20.48 -11.18
C HIS A 179 -6.41 19.01 -10.95
N ASN A 180 -5.25 18.78 -10.31
CA ASN A 180 -4.78 17.43 -9.99
C ASN A 180 -5.61 16.75 -8.88
N ALA A 181 -6.01 17.51 -7.85
CA ALA A 181 -6.75 17.01 -6.70
C ALA A 181 -7.96 17.92 -6.37
N PRO A 182 -8.96 18.03 -7.27
CA PRO A 182 -10.13 18.85 -7.03
C PRO A 182 -11.03 18.25 -5.94
N LEU A 183 -11.58 19.10 -5.06
CA LEU A 183 -12.66 18.68 -4.14
C LEU A 183 -14.02 18.60 -4.87
N TYR A 184 -14.21 19.45 -5.87
CA TYR A 184 -15.41 19.52 -6.69
C TYR A 184 -15.04 19.57 -8.16
N SER A 185 -15.93 19.05 -9.00
CA SER A 185 -15.74 19.08 -10.44
C SER A 185 -15.60 20.50 -10.98
N ASP A 186 -14.58 20.70 -11.81
CA ASP A 186 -14.40 21.91 -12.60
C ASP A 186 -15.04 21.71 -13.99
N PRO A 187 -16.16 22.40 -14.30
CA PRO A 187 -16.82 22.28 -15.59
C PRO A 187 -15.90 22.60 -16.77
N ALA A 188 -14.92 23.50 -16.61
CA ALA A 188 -13.98 23.83 -17.68
C ALA A 188 -12.97 22.70 -17.92
N GLY A 189 -12.40 22.13 -16.85
CA GLY A 189 -11.54 20.95 -16.91
C GLY A 189 -12.25 19.74 -17.55
N VAL A 190 -13.49 19.46 -17.12
CA VAL A 190 -14.30 18.37 -17.70
C VAL A 190 -14.63 18.62 -19.17
N ALA A 191 -15.00 19.85 -19.53
CA ALA A 191 -15.28 20.21 -20.93
C ALA A 191 -14.05 20.05 -21.84
N ALA A 192 -12.83 20.18 -21.28
CA ALA A 192 -11.58 19.92 -21.98
C ALA A 192 -11.20 18.43 -22.06
N GLY A 193 -11.97 17.54 -21.42
CA GLY A 193 -11.71 16.10 -21.36
C GLY A 193 -10.94 15.64 -20.12
N GLY A 194 -10.82 16.51 -19.10
CA GLY A 194 -10.19 16.18 -17.83
C GLY A 194 -11.09 15.31 -16.96
N HIS A 195 -10.49 14.66 -15.97
CA HIS A 195 -11.26 13.92 -14.98
C HIS A 195 -11.96 14.89 -14.01
N PRO A 196 -13.23 14.60 -13.65
CA PRO A 196 -14.06 15.46 -12.81
C PRO A 196 -13.61 15.48 -11.36
#